data_AF-A0A924TI92-F1
#
_entry.id   AF-A0A924TI92-F1
#
_cell.length_a   1.000
_cell.length_b   1.000
_cell.length_c   1.000
_cell.angle_alpha   90.00
_cell.angle_beta   90.00
_cell.angle_gamma   90.00
#
_symmetry.space_group_name_H-M   'P 1'
#
loop_
_entity.id
_entity.type
_entity.pdbx_description
1 polymer ?
#
loop_
_entity_poly.entity_id
_entity_poly.type
_entity_poly.pdbx_seq_one_letter_code
_entity_poly.pdbx_strand_id
1 'polypeptide(L)'
;MTTTLTAKLRGRAGVADSDRGFTLIELLVVIIIIGILAAVAIPIFLGQQEKAKDSAVEASITNAKVAVVAELLQNEDILDTFNTTADLTAADFPEYTASADVTVQIQSSTVAGETPAFVVTGFWTADGPAAGPSSDTNHGYYISDTGAATKLDSDNPTVPTP
;
A
#
# COMPACT_ATOMS: atom_id res chain seq x y z
N MET A 1 73.47 -51.98 -7.31
CA MET A 1 72.61 -53.02 -6.74
C MET A 1 71.46 -52.30 -6.03
N THR A 2 70.39 -52.01 -6.76
CA THR A 2 69.11 -52.74 -6.65
C THR A 2 68.38 -52.36 -5.35
N THR A 3 67.51 -51.35 -5.40
CA THR A 3 66.04 -51.49 -5.25
C THR A 3 65.67 -51.74 -3.77
N THR A 4 64.76 -51.02 -3.12
CA THR A 4 63.37 -50.82 -3.54
C THR A 4 62.71 -49.82 -2.59
N LEU A 5 61.98 -48.85 -3.15
CA LEU A 5 60.94 -48.13 -2.44
C LEU A 5 59.98 -49.13 -1.80
N THR A 6 59.86 -49.11 -0.47
CA THR A 6 58.75 -49.80 0.22
C THR A 6 57.85 -48.73 0.82
N ALA A 7 57.12 -48.05 -0.05
CA ALA A 7 55.93 -47.30 0.35
C ALA A 7 54.92 -48.33 0.89
N LYS A 8 54.80 -48.41 2.23
CA LYS A 8 53.76 -49.22 2.88
C LYS A 8 52.72 -48.29 3.50
N LEU A 9 51.73 -48.04 2.66
CA LEU A 9 50.36 -47.63 2.97
C LEU A 9 49.96 -47.96 4.41
N ARG A 10 49.50 -46.95 5.16
CA ARG A 10 48.43 -47.17 6.12
C ARG A 10 47.38 -46.10 5.86
N GLY A 11 46.23 -46.58 5.41
CA GLY A 11 45.16 -45.77 4.84
C GLY A 11 44.88 -44.55 5.70
N ARG A 12 44.67 -43.42 5.01
CA ARG A 12 43.66 -42.48 5.48
C ARG A 12 42.44 -43.36 5.75
N ALA A 13 42.12 -43.56 7.03
CA ALA A 13 40.74 -43.75 7.41
C ALA A 13 40.06 -42.50 6.86
N GLY A 14 39.59 -42.61 5.61
CA GLY A 14 38.72 -41.61 5.03
C GLY A 14 37.62 -41.51 6.05
N VAL A 15 37.51 -40.33 6.66
CA VAL A 15 36.29 -39.92 7.33
C VAL A 15 35.22 -40.25 6.30
N ALA A 16 34.47 -41.32 6.55
CA ALA A 16 33.28 -41.62 5.77
C ALA A 16 32.26 -40.58 6.25
N ASP A 17 32.52 -39.33 5.88
CA ASP A 17 31.53 -38.31 5.94
C ASP A 17 30.44 -38.82 5.02
N SER A 18 29.29 -39.07 5.62
CA SER A 18 28.12 -39.50 4.87
C SER A 18 27.65 -38.27 4.10
N ASP A 19 28.37 -37.92 3.03
CA ASP A 19 27.98 -36.90 2.05
C ASP A 19 26.75 -37.42 1.31
N ARG A 20 25.62 -37.40 2.03
CA ARG A 20 24.29 -37.60 1.48
C ARG A 20 23.95 -36.34 0.70
N GLY A 21 24.40 -36.28 -0.54
CA GLY A 21 23.95 -35.26 -1.48
C GLY A 21 22.45 -35.38 -1.73
N PHE A 22 21.76 -34.24 -1.85
CA PHE A 22 20.39 -34.20 -2.33
C PHE A 22 20.32 -34.79 -3.74
N THR A 23 19.34 -35.65 -3.99
CA THR A 23 19.08 -36.17 -5.32
C THR A 23 18.39 -35.10 -6.18
N LEU A 24 18.65 -35.12 -7.49
CA LEU A 24 17.97 -34.22 -8.43
C LEU A 24 16.45 -34.42 -8.43
N ILE A 25 15.98 -35.64 -8.15
CA ILE A 25 14.56 -35.95 -8.07
C ILE A 25 13.91 -35.36 -6.81
N GLU A 26 14.61 -35.30 -5.69
CA GLU A 26 14.13 -34.63 -4.48
C GLU A 26 13.94 -33.13 -4.72
N LEU A 27 14.89 -32.47 -5.39
CA LEU A 27 14.73 -31.07 -5.77
C LEU A 27 13.63 -30.87 -6.83
N LEU A 28 13.47 -31.80 -7.78
CA LEU A 28 12.42 -31.74 -8.80
C LEU A 28 11.01 -31.77 -8.20
N VAL A 29 10.75 -32.69 -7.27
CA VAL A 29 9.43 -32.80 -6.64
C VAL A 29 9.13 -31.54 -5.80
N VAL A 30 10.12 -30.99 -5.12
CA VAL A 30 9.95 -29.77 -4.31
C VAL A 30 9.56 -28.57 -5.17
N ILE A 31 10.24 -28.32 -6.30
CA ILE A 31 9.90 -27.18 -7.17
C ILE A 31 8.53 -27.36 -7.83
N ILE A 32 8.09 -28.60 -8.09
CA ILE A 32 6.74 -28.87 -8.61
C ILE A 32 5.69 -28.51 -7.56
N ILE A 33 5.89 -28.92 -6.31
CA ILE A 33 4.97 -28.60 -5.22
C ILE A 33 4.92 -27.09 -4.99
N ILE A 34 6.07 -26.41 -4.89
CA ILE A 34 6.13 -24.94 -4.74
C ILE A 34 5.47 -24.25 -5.94
N GLY A 35 5.65 -24.77 -7.16
CA GLY A 35 5.02 -24.24 -8.37
C GLY A 35 3.49 -24.29 -8.31
N ILE A 36 2.92 -25.41 -7.86
CA ILE A 36 1.46 -25.55 -7.70
C ILE A 36 0.94 -24.60 -6.62
N LEU A 37 1.64 -24.51 -5.48
CA LEU A 37 1.25 -23.60 -4.40
C LEU A 37 1.33 -22.13 -4.84
N ALA A 38 2.41 -21.74 -5.52
CA ALA A 38 2.58 -20.38 -6.02
C ALA A 38 1.51 -20.00 -7.05
N ALA A 39 1.12 -20.92 -7.93
CA ALA A 39 0.10 -20.68 -8.96
C ALA A 39 -1.27 -20.28 -8.35
N VAL A 40 -1.64 -20.86 -7.20
CA VAL A 40 -2.89 -20.52 -6.50
C VAL A 40 -2.69 -19.34 -5.53
N ALA A 41 -1.55 -19.29 -4.84
CA ALA A 41 -1.30 -18.31 -3.80
C ALA A 41 -1.10 -16.88 -4.35
N ILE A 42 -0.42 -16.73 -5.50
CA ILE A 42 -0.13 -15.41 -6.08
C ILE A 42 -1.41 -14.59 -6.37
N PRO A 43 -2.41 -15.08 -7.12
CA PRO A 43 -3.61 -14.29 -7.41
C PRO A 43 -4.41 -13.95 -6.14
N ILE A 44 -4.45 -14.86 -5.17
CA ILE A 44 -5.12 -14.61 -3.88
C ILE A 44 -4.39 -13.50 -3.12
N PHE A 45 -3.07 -13.58 -3.05
CA PHE A 45 -2.25 -12.60 -2.35
C PHE A 45 -2.36 -11.21 -2.99
N LEU A 46 -2.37 -11.11 -4.32
CA LEU A 46 -2.54 -9.85 -5.03
C LEU A 46 -3.91 -9.22 -4.71
N GLY A 47 -5.00 -9.99 -4.77
CA GLY A 47 -6.33 -9.47 -4.40
C GLY A 47 -6.45 -9.08 -2.92
N GLN A 48 -5.72 -9.75 -2.02
CA GLN A 48 -5.65 -9.35 -0.61
C GLN A 48 -4.87 -8.03 -0.44
N GLN A 49 -3.79 -7.84 -1.19
CA GLN A 49 -3.01 -6.61 -1.18
C GLN A 49 -3.85 -5.42 -1.68
N GLU A 50 -4.60 -5.59 -2.78
CA GLU A 50 -5.51 -4.55 -3.30
C GLU A 50 -6.56 -4.15 -2.26
N LYS A 51 -7.23 -5.13 -1.62
CA LYS A 51 -8.21 -4.85 -0.56
C LYS A 51 -7.59 -4.16 0.65
N ALA A 52 -6.36 -4.52 1.01
CA ALA A 52 -5.63 -3.86 2.10
C ALA A 52 -5.32 -2.40 1.76
N LYS A 53 -4.94 -2.11 0.50
CA LYS A 53 -4.72 -0.74 0.03
C LYS A 53 -6.02 0.07 -0.01
N ASP A 54 -7.12 -0.51 -0.53
CA ASP A 54 -8.45 0.12 -0.49
C ASP A 54 -8.85 0.48 0.96
N SER A 55 -8.64 -0.44 1.90
CA SER A 55 -8.91 -0.18 3.33
C SER A 55 -8.00 0.90 3.92
N ALA A 56 -6.74 0.96 3.45
CA ALA A 56 -5.82 2.01 3.85
C ALA A 56 -6.26 3.39 3.35
N VAL A 57 -6.81 3.48 2.13
CA VAL A 57 -7.39 4.73 1.62
C VAL A 57 -8.54 5.19 2.49
N GLU A 58 -9.49 4.30 2.80
CA GLU A 58 -10.65 4.61 3.65
C GLU A 58 -10.21 5.13 5.03
N ALA A 59 -9.21 4.49 5.63
CA ALA A 59 -8.62 4.93 6.90
C ALA A 59 -7.92 6.29 6.78
N SER A 60 -7.15 6.50 5.71
CA SER A 60 -6.43 7.75 5.46
C SER A 60 -7.38 8.93 5.30
N ILE A 61 -8.46 8.80 4.52
CA ILE A 61 -9.44 9.89 4.34
C ILE A 61 -10.25 10.15 5.61
N THR A 62 -10.50 9.13 6.43
CA THR A 62 -11.19 9.29 7.71
C THR A 62 -10.32 10.05 8.71
N ASN A 63 -9.04 9.70 8.81
CA ASN A 63 -8.07 10.42 9.63
C ASN A 63 -7.88 11.86 9.13
N ALA A 64 -7.81 12.06 7.82
CA ALA A 64 -7.75 13.37 7.20
C ALA A 64 -8.98 14.24 7.54
N LYS A 65 -10.20 13.70 7.45
CA LYS A 65 -11.42 14.41 7.88
C LYS A 65 -11.32 14.87 9.32
N VAL A 66 -10.84 14.01 10.23
CA VAL A 66 -10.65 14.38 11.64
C VAL A 66 -9.66 15.54 11.77
N ALA A 67 -8.53 15.49 11.08
CA ALA A 67 -7.54 16.56 11.10
C ALA A 67 -8.08 17.89 10.54
N VAL A 68 -8.86 17.83 9.45
CA VAL A 68 -9.52 19.02 8.85
C VAL A 68 -10.50 19.65 9.82
N VAL A 69 -11.34 18.83 10.47
CA VAL A 69 -12.31 19.32 11.46
C VAL A 69 -11.60 19.88 12.69
N ALA A 70 -10.52 19.25 13.15
CA ALA A 70 -9.73 19.72 14.29
C ALA A 70 -9.07 21.09 14.02
N GLU A 71 -8.58 21.30 12.80
CA GLU A 71 -7.99 22.58 12.40
C GLU A 71 -9.06 23.66 12.22
N LEU A 72 -10.23 23.33 11.69
CA LEU A 72 -11.35 24.27 11.53
C LEU A 72 -11.82 24.88 12.87
N LEU A 73 -11.65 24.15 13.97
CA LEU A 73 -11.95 24.67 15.33
C LEU A 73 -10.94 25.72 15.82
N GLN A 74 -9.74 25.77 15.22
CA GLN A 74 -8.66 26.66 15.60
C GLN A 74 -8.49 27.81 14.60
N ASN A 75 -8.77 27.54 13.33
CA ASN A 75 -8.63 28.47 12.22
C ASN A 75 -9.90 28.38 11.34
N GLU A 76 -10.84 29.29 11.60
CA GLU A 76 -12.16 29.28 10.92
C GLU A 76 -12.07 29.51 9.40
N ASP A 77 -11.00 30.17 8.93
CA ASP A 77 -10.81 30.52 7.52
C ASP A 77 -9.90 29.53 6.77
N ILE A 78 -9.42 28.45 7.40
CA ILE A 78 -8.46 27.51 6.77
C ILE A 78 -9.00 26.96 5.43
N LEU A 79 -10.32 26.76 5.36
CA LEU A 79 -10.99 26.20 4.19
C LEU A 79 -11.03 27.17 2.99
N ASP A 80 -10.82 28.49 3.15
CA ASP A 80 -10.71 29.41 2.00
C ASP A 80 -9.52 29.06 1.09
N THR A 81 -8.51 28.36 1.64
CA THR A 81 -7.30 27.93 0.93
C THR A 81 -7.58 26.78 -0.06
N PHE A 82 -8.67 26.03 0.13
CA PHE A 82 -8.93 24.76 -0.56
C PHE A 82 -10.13 24.82 -1.53
N ASN A 83 -10.50 26.02 -1.99
CA ASN A 83 -11.58 26.24 -2.97
C ASN A 83 -11.39 25.53 -4.33
N THR A 84 -10.21 24.97 -4.55
CA THR A 84 -9.88 24.05 -5.64
C THR A 84 -9.23 22.80 -5.06
N THR A 85 -9.37 21.66 -5.75
CA THR A 85 -8.75 20.41 -5.32
C THR A 85 -7.24 20.56 -5.14
N ALA A 86 -6.75 20.23 -3.95
CA ALA A 86 -5.34 20.24 -3.60
C ALA A 86 -4.97 19.04 -2.73
N ASP A 87 -3.70 18.66 -2.75
CA ASP A 87 -3.18 17.62 -1.85
C ASP A 87 -3.27 18.10 -0.40
N LEU A 88 -3.74 17.22 0.48
CA LEU A 88 -3.74 17.48 1.91
C LEU A 88 -2.32 17.30 2.45
N THR A 89 -1.79 18.31 3.12
CA THR A 89 -0.43 18.28 3.64
C THR A 89 -0.40 18.49 5.15
N ALA A 90 0.64 17.98 5.80
CA ALA A 90 0.88 18.23 7.22
C ALA A 90 1.26 19.69 7.54
N ALA A 91 1.56 20.51 6.51
CA ALA A 91 1.83 21.93 6.68
C ALA A 91 0.55 22.71 6.99
N ASP A 92 -0.54 22.35 6.32
CA ASP A 92 -1.85 22.98 6.50
C ASP A 92 -2.66 22.29 7.60
N PHE A 93 -2.47 20.97 7.78
CA PHE A 93 -3.17 20.16 8.77
C PHE A 93 -2.18 19.35 9.61
N PRO A 94 -1.66 19.90 10.73
CA PRO A 94 -0.58 19.27 11.50
C PRO A 94 -0.89 17.89 12.08
N GLU A 95 -2.18 17.60 12.34
CA GLU A 95 -2.62 16.29 12.82
C GLU A 95 -2.72 15.23 11.72
N TYR A 96 -2.65 15.63 10.45
CA TYR A 96 -2.66 14.71 9.33
C TYR A 96 -1.26 14.11 9.09
N THR A 97 -1.18 12.79 9.10
CA THR A 97 0.04 12.04 8.72
C THR A 97 -0.16 11.41 7.35
N ALA A 98 0.60 11.86 6.35
CA ALA A 98 0.54 11.34 5.00
C ALA A 98 1.03 9.88 4.94
N SER A 99 0.40 9.10 4.05
CA SER A 99 0.84 7.75 3.69
C SER A 99 1.75 7.80 2.47
N ALA A 100 2.71 6.88 2.39
CA ALA A 100 3.57 6.74 1.20
C ALA A 100 2.83 6.14 0.00
N ASP A 101 1.72 5.43 0.22
CA ASP A 101 1.02 4.67 -0.82
C ASP A 101 -0.35 5.26 -1.19
N VAL A 102 -0.84 6.23 -0.41
CA VAL A 102 -2.16 6.84 -0.59
C VAL A 102 -2.01 8.34 -0.76
N THR A 103 -2.55 8.87 -1.85
CA THR A 103 -2.72 10.31 -2.04
C THR A 103 -4.06 10.72 -1.42
N VAL A 104 -4.06 11.80 -0.64
CA VAL A 104 -5.27 12.39 -0.06
C VAL A 104 -5.34 13.85 -0.48
N GLN A 105 -6.53 14.26 -0.88
CA GLN A 105 -6.83 15.57 -1.41
C GLN A 105 -8.06 16.15 -0.73
N ILE A 106 -8.15 17.47 -0.74
CA ILE A 106 -9.28 18.20 -0.19
C ILE A 106 -9.78 19.21 -1.22
N GLN A 107 -11.08 19.40 -1.22
CA GLN A 107 -11.74 20.54 -1.84
C GLN A 107 -12.77 21.09 -0.85
N SER A 108 -12.88 22.41 -0.77
CA SER A 108 -13.86 23.12 0.06
C SER A 108 -14.70 24.07 -0.78
N SER A 109 -15.81 24.50 -0.18
CA SER A 109 -16.65 25.58 -0.65
C SER A 109 -17.00 26.45 0.56
N THR A 110 -16.54 27.70 0.53
CA THR A 110 -16.84 28.69 1.56
C THR A 110 -17.72 29.79 0.97
N VAL A 111 -18.91 29.97 1.55
CA VAL A 111 -19.86 31.02 1.15
C VAL A 111 -20.17 31.86 2.37
N ALA A 112 -20.07 33.18 2.23
CA ALA A 112 -20.29 34.10 3.33
C ALA A 112 -21.70 33.91 3.94
N GLY A 113 -21.75 33.55 5.23
CA GLY A 113 -23.00 33.33 5.95
C GLY A 113 -23.55 31.90 5.89
N GLU A 114 -22.88 30.98 5.19
CA GLU A 114 -23.16 29.55 5.18
C GLU A 114 -22.12 28.79 6.01
N THR A 115 -22.45 27.58 6.45
CA THR A 115 -21.45 26.68 7.05
C THR A 115 -20.49 26.20 5.97
N PRO A 116 -19.16 26.31 6.16
CA PRO A 116 -18.21 25.88 5.15
C PRO A 116 -18.29 24.36 4.97
N ALA A 117 -18.32 23.92 3.72
CA ALA A 117 -18.38 22.52 3.35
C ALA A 117 -17.04 22.06 2.76
N PHE A 118 -16.71 20.79 2.95
CA PHE A 118 -15.53 20.19 2.37
C PHE A 118 -15.77 18.73 2.01
N VAL A 119 -14.98 18.25 1.04
CA VAL A 119 -14.89 16.85 0.66
C VAL A 119 -13.43 16.47 0.63
N VAL A 120 -13.09 15.40 1.35
CA VAL A 120 -11.77 14.77 1.29
C VAL A 120 -11.86 13.59 0.34
N THR A 121 -10.93 13.50 -0.59
CA THR A 121 -10.80 12.39 -1.54
C THR A 121 -9.48 11.68 -1.30
N GLY A 122 -9.44 10.37 -1.41
CA GLY A 122 -8.19 9.61 -1.35
C GLY A 122 -8.20 8.49 -2.37
N PHE A 123 -7.02 8.11 -2.83
CA PHE A 123 -6.84 7.06 -3.83
C PHE A 123 -5.44 6.46 -3.73
N TRP A 124 -5.27 5.25 -4.25
CA TRP A 124 -3.95 4.65 -4.47
C TRP A 124 -3.84 4.24 -5.94
N THR A 125 -2.63 4.26 -6.48
CA THR A 125 -2.37 3.72 -7.83
C THR A 125 -1.33 2.61 -7.76
N ALA A 126 -1.32 1.71 -8.74
CA ALA A 126 -0.35 0.63 -8.79
C ALA A 126 1.10 1.13 -8.87
N ASP A 127 1.31 2.34 -9.41
CA ASP A 127 2.62 2.98 -9.59
C ASP A 127 3.06 3.83 -8.37
N GLY A 128 2.27 3.82 -7.29
CA GLY A 128 2.49 4.62 -6.07
C GLY A 128 1.56 5.84 -5.96
N PRO A 129 1.83 6.79 -5.06
CA PRO A 129 1.03 8.01 -4.95
C PRO A 129 1.21 8.83 -6.23
N ALA A 130 0.11 9.13 -6.92
CA ALA A 130 0.18 9.94 -8.13
C ALA A 130 0.59 11.38 -7.76
N ALA A 131 1.44 11.99 -8.58
CA ALA A 131 1.75 13.40 -8.48
C ALA A 131 0.58 14.20 -9.07
N GLY A 132 -0.32 14.69 -8.21
CA GLY A 132 -1.42 15.59 -8.58
C GLY A 132 -2.82 14.97 -8.49
N PRO A 133 -3.88 15.77 -8.74
CA PRO A 133 -5.25 15.36 -8.56
C PRO A 133 -5.70 14.35 -9.60
N SER A 134 -5.68 13.07 -9.22
CA SER A 134 -6.34 12.00 -9.96
C SER A 134 -7.42 11.35 -9.11
N SER A 135 -8.68 11.63 -9.43
CA SER A 135 -9.83 10.89 -8.91
C SER A 135 -9.90 9.49 -9.54
N ASP A 136 -8.95 8.60 -9.20
CA ASP A 136 -9.02 7.21 -9.66
C ASP A 136 -10.36 6.60 -9.21
N THR A 137 -11.23 6.32 -10.17
CA THR A 137 -12.57 5.80 -9.91
C THR A 137 -12.57 4.31 -9.57
N ASN A 138 -11.44 3.62 -9.66
CA ASN A 138 -11.35 2.20 -9.33
C ASN A 138 -10.95 1.96 -7.86
N HIS A 139 -10.08 2.84 -7.35
CA HIS A 139 -9.47 2.76 -6.01
C HIS A 139 -9.68 4.01 -5.15
N GLY A 140 -10.50 4.94 -5.62
CA GLY A 140 -10.79 6.18 -4.94
C GLY A 140 -11.95 6.06 -3.96
N TYR A 141 -11.84 6.81 -2.87
CA TYR A 141 -12.88 7.00 -1.87
C TYR A 141 -12.98 8.48 -1.56
N TYR A 142 -14.17 8.93 -1.18
CA TYR A 142 -14.40 10.30 -0.72
C TYR A 142 -15.22 10.31 0.56
N ILE A 143 -15.06 11.36 1.35
CA ILE A 143 -15.83 11.60 2.56
C ILE A 143 -16.14 13.09 2.66
N SER A 144 -17.41 13.43 2.85
CA SER A 144 -17.85 14.80 3.09
C SER A 144 -17.76 15.18 4.56
N ASP A 145 -17.88 16.46 4.85
CA ASP A 145 -18.03 17.05 6.19
C ASP A 145 -19.02 16.29 7.11
N THR A 146 -20.15 15.83 6.58
CA THR A 146 -21.24 15.18 7.33
C THR A 146 -21.39 13.68 7.05
N GLY A 147 -20.71 13.14 6.03
CA GLY A 147 -20.86 11.76 5.57
C GLY A 147 -19.87 10.76 6.16
N ALA A 148 -20.08 9.49 5.76
CA ALA A 148 -19.12 8.41 5.88
C ALA A 148 -18.31 8.27 4.58
N ALA A 149 -17.19 7.55 4.63
CA ALA A 149 -16.41 7.23 3.45
C ALA A 149 -17.27 6.45 2.44
N THR A 150 -17.25 6.91 1.19
CA THR A 150 -17.97 6.29 0.07
C THR A 150 -16.99 6.01 -1.06
N LYS A 151 -17.11 4.82 -1.65
CA LYS A 151 -16.26 4.41 -2.76
C LYS A 151 -16.66 5.18 -4.03
N LEU A 152 -15.68 5.59 -4.83
CA LEU A 152 -15.91 5.99 -6.21
C LEU A 152 -16.08 4.70 -7.03
N ASP A 153 -17.23 4.54 -7.67
CA ASP A 153 -17.56 3.36 -8.46
C ASP A 153 -18.54 3.72 -9.61
N SER A 154 -19.13 2.73 -10.27
CA SER A 154 -20.06 2.98 -11.36
C SER A 154 -21.35 3.69 -10.93
N ASP A 155 -21.77 3.51 -9.67
CA ASP A 155 -22.99 4.12 -9.14
C ASP A 155 -22.70 5.54 -8.62
N ASN A 156 -21.49 5.80 -8.13
CA ASN A 156 -20.99 7.13 -7.82
C ASN A 156 -19.64 7.42 -8.52
N PRO A 157 -19.66 7.82 -9.80
CA PRO A 157 -18.46 7.94 -10.63
C PRO A 157 -17.67 9.23 -10.40
N THR A 158 -18.19 10.17 -9.62
CA THR A 158 -17.60 11.49 -9.41
C THR A 158 -17.60 11.88 -7.95
N VAL A 159 -16.53 12.55 -7.53
CA VAL A 159 -16.48 13.20 -6.22
C VAL A 159 -17.55 14.30 -6.17
N PRO A 160 -18.40 14.35 -5.14
CA PRO A 160 -19.38 15.42 -5.00
C PRO A 160 -18.68 16.76 -4.79
N THR A 161 -19.27 17.83 -5.29
CA THR A 161 -18.81 19.18 -4.97
C THR A 161 -19.17 19.49 -3.51
N PRO A 162 -18.24 20.08 -2.74
CA PRO A 162 -18.53 20.58 -1.40
C PRO A 162 -19.59 21.69 -1.43
#